data_AF-A0A3D1AKK4-F1
#
_entry.id   AF-A0A3D1AKK4-F1
#
_cell.length_a   1.000
_cell.length_b   1.000
_cell.length_c   1.000
_cell.angle_alpha   90.00
_cell.angle_beta   90.00
_cell.angle_gamma   90.00
#
_symmetry.space_group_name_H-M   'P 1'
#
loop_
_entity.id
_entity.type
_entity.pdbx_description
1 polymer ?
#
loop_
_entity_poly.entity_id
_entity_poly.type
_entity_poly.pdbx_seq_one_letter_code
_entity_poly.pdbx_strand_id
1 'polypeptide(L)'
;MLKSAWRNTVVLEFLENINKENKPMPSSDFIQSMNEKEHPVILVEGIRALPEADRPMVVACGVWLAKTFPQAVFRTGNADGTDAAFAEGIAQVEPTRLQYVLPYAGHKKKNIAPGAFFCAMSEMSEAVEEQAVQAAISASPGCTAMMNNRRRIPSLAAKARYLMRDTVKVLGSPDQGLAPADAGLFFVNAVEPMKGGTGHTMRVCGLFGITVVSQSQWRHWLE
;
A
#
# COMPACT_ATOMS: atom_id res chain seq x y z
N MET A 1 -1.99 29.32 1.80
CA MET A 1 -1.12 28.93 2.94
C MET A 1 -1.83 28.09 4.00
N LEU A 2 -3.16 28.19 4.19
CA LEU A 2 -3.88 27.40 5.23
C LEU A 2 -4.01 25.88 4.94
N LYS A 3 -4.04 25.45 3.67
CA LYS A 3 -4.21 24.02 3.31
C LYS A 3 -2.99 23.14 3.59
N SER A 4 -1.77 23.67 3.57
CA SER A 4 -0.56 22.88 3.82
C SER A 4 -0.28 22.72 5.31
N ALA A 5 -0.60 23.74 6.12
CA ALA A 5 -0.50 23.66 7.58
C ALA A 5 -1.44 22.59 8.15
N TRP A 6 -2.71 22.56 7.72
CA TRP A 6 -3.69 21.56 8.15
C TRP A 6 -3.30 20.13 7.77
N ARG A 7 -2.79 19.90 6.55
CA ARG A 7 -2.36 18.56 6.09
C ARG A 7 -1.13 18.04 6.82
N ASN A 8 -0.19 18.91 7.21
CA ASN A 8 0.95 18.52 8.04
C ASN A 8 0.51 18.12 9.45
N THR A 9 -0.47 18.82 10.04
CA THR A 9 -1.03 18.44 11.34
C THR A 9 -1.69 17.06 11.31
N VAL A 10 -2.51 16.77 10.29
CA VAL A 10 -3.18 15.46 10.15
C VAL A 10 -2.18 14.30 10.01
N VAL A 11 -1.13 14.47 9.21
CA VAL A 11 -0.08 13.43 9.07
C VAL A 11 0.69 13.25 10.38
N LEU A 12 0.99 14.33 11.11
CA LEU A 12 1.67 14.25 12.40
C LEU A 12 0.80 13.60 13.48
N GLU A 13 -0.49 13.94 13.56
CA GLU A 13 -1.45 13.29 14.46
C GLU A 13 -1.62 11.81 14.12
N PHE A 14 -1.69 11.45 12.85
CA PHE A 14 -1.71 10.06 12.41
C PHE A 14 -0.43 9.30 12.80
N LEU A 15 0.74 9.91 12.59
CA LEU A 15 2.03 9.33 12.98
C LEU A 15 2.15 9.15 14.50
N GLU A 16 1.64 10.13 15.26
CA GLU A 16 1.55 10.03 16.71
C GLU A 16 0.58 8.93 17.14
N ASN A 17 -0.56 8.77 16.47
CA ASN A 17 -1.54 7.73 16.79
C ASN A 17 -1.05 6.32 16.43
N ILE A 18 -0.35 6.12 15.31
CA ILE A 18 0.31 4.83 14.99
C ILE A 18 1.33 4.47 16.08
N ASN A 19 2.08 5.44 16.60
CA ASN A 19 3.10 5.18 17.61
C ASN A 19 2.53 5.09 19.05
N LYS A 20 1.42 5.79 19.35
CA LYS A 20 0.79 5.85 20.69
C LYS A 20 -0.26 4.76 20.89
N GLU A 21 -1.02 4.40 19.87
CA GLU A 21 -2.05 3.37 19.95
C GLU A 21 -1.52 2.01 19.47
N ASN A 22 -0.68 1.41 20.31
CA ASN A 22 -0.57 -0.06 20.37
C ASN A 22 -1.83 -0.67 21.01
N LYS A 23 -3.03 -0.20 20.64
CA LYS A 23 -4.26 -0.94 20.93
C LYS A 23 -4.38 -2.00 19.83
N PRO A 24 -4.44 -3.29 20.19
CA PRO A 24 -4.70 -4.32 19.21
C PRO A 24 -6.06 -4.04 18.59
N MET A 25 -6.11 -3.85 17.27
CA MET A 25 -7.37 -3.86 16.54
C MET A 25 -7.88 -5.31 16.53
N PRO A 26 -9.02 -5.60 17.18
CA PRO A 26 -9.59 -6.94 17.13
C PRO A 26 -9.89 -7.31 15.68
N SER A 27 -9.72 -8.58 15.33
CA SER A 27 -10.07 -9.06 13.98
C SER A 27 -11.54 -8.77 13.66
N SER A 28 -12.43 -8.82 14.65
CA SER A 28 -13.86 -8.51 14.50
C SER A 28 -14.12 -7.11 13.95
N ASP A 29 -13.42 -6.10 14.46
CA ASP A 29 -13.65 -4.70 14.10
C ASP A 29 -13.16 -4.44 12.67
N PHE A 30 -11.99 -5.00 12.34
CA PHE A 30 -11.48 -4.97 10.97
C PHE A 30 -12.44 -5.69 10.02
N ILE A 31 -12.88 -6.89 10.38
CA ILE A 31 -13.81 -7.69 9.58
C ILE A 31 -15.12 -6.95 9.33
N GLN A 32 -15.71 -6.38 10.38
CA GLN A 32 -16.95 -5.61 10.25
C GLN A 32 -16.76 -4.45 9.28
N SER A 33 -15.72 -3.63 9.46
CA SER A 33 -15.47 -2.45 8.61
C SER A 33 -15.22 -2.77 7.14
N MET A 34 -14.73 -3.98 6.83
CA MET A 34 -14.54 -4.44 5.45
C MET A 34 -15.82 -5.05 4.88
N ASN A 35 -16.61 -5.77 5.68
CA ASN A 35 -17.87 -6.38 5.24
C ASN A 35 -19.00 -5.35 5.00
N GLU A 36 -18.88 -4.14 5.56
CA GLU A 36 -19.76 -3.01 5.24
C GLU A 36 -19.55 -2.47 3.81
N LYS A 37 -18.48 -2.89 3.13
CA LYS A 37 -18.15 -2.49 1.75
C LYS A 37 -18.46 -3.63 0.78
N GLU A 38 -18.97 -3.27 -0.40
CA GLU A 38 -19.33 -4.26 -1.44
C GLU A 38 -18.09 -4.97 -2.00
N HIS A 39 -17.06 -4.20 -2.37
CA HIS A 39 -15.79 -4.70 -2.93
C HIS A 39 -14.59 -4.00 -2.29
N PRO A 40 -14.26 -4.29 -1.02
CA PRO A 40 -13.21 -3.59 -0.31
C PRO A 40 -11.85 -3.80 -0.97
N VAL A 41 -11.08 -2.72 -1.09
CA VAL A 41 -9.70 -2.76 -1.58
C VAL A 41 -8.72 -2.74 -0.41
N ILE A 42 -7.99 -3.82 -0.23
CA ILE A 42 -7.03 -3.99 0.87
C ILE A 42 -5.61 -3.97 0.30
N LEU A 43 -4.79 -3.02 0.73
CA LEU A 43 -3.36 -3.01 0.40
C LEU A 43 -2.66 -4.10 1.19
N VAL A 44 -1.77 -4.85 0.52
CA VAL A 44 -0.89 -5.84 1.16
C VAL A 44 0.55 -5.54 0.80
N GLU A 45 1.28 -4.99 1.77
CA GLU A 45 2.59 -4.38 1.55
C GLU A 45 3.57 -4.67 2.68
N GLY A 46 4.86 -4.51 2.39
CA GLY A 46 5.83 -4.44 3.46
C GLY A 46 7.26 -4.25 3.00
N ILE A 47 8.18 -4.72 3.84
CA ILE A 47 9.61 -4.60 3.60
C ILE A 47 10.08 -5.61 2.55
N ARG A 48 11.11 -5.22 1.79
CA ARG A 48 11.75 -6.10 0.79
C ARG A 48 12.60 -7.21 1.43
N ALA A 49 13.23 -6.91 2.56
CA ALA A 49 14.05 -7.84 3.32
C ALA A 49 13.19 -8.52 4.39
N LEU A 50 12.19 -9.29 3.96
CA LEU A 50 11.35 -10.09 4.86
C LEU A 50 12.21 -11.20 5.50
N PRO A 51 12.28 -11.31 6.83
CA PRO A 51 12.97 -12.42 7.48
C PRO A 51 12.37 -13.76 7.07
N GLU A 52 13.22 -14.74 6.78
CA GLU A 52 12.78 -16.07 6.32
C GLU A 52 11.84 -16.74 7.33
N ALA A 53 12.11 -16.59 8.63
CA ALA A 53 11.29 -17.12 9.71
C ALA A 53 9.87 -16.51 9.76
N ASP A 54 9.70 -15.26 9.31
CA ASP A 54 8.39 -14.58 9.30
C ASP A 54 7.60 -14.87 8.01
N ARG A 55 8.24 -15.34 6.94
CA ARG A 55 7.59 -15.56 5.64
C ARG A 55 6.38 -16.50 5.71
N PRO A 56 6.42 -17.68 6.37
CA PRO A 56 5.27 -18.57 6.44
C PRO A 56 4.02 -17.90 7.03
N MET A 57 4.21 -17.05 8.04
CA MET A 57 3.14 -16.32 8.69
C MET A 57 2.54 -15.21 7.79
N VAL A 58 3.37 -14.51 7.01
CA VAL A 58 2.87 -13.54 6.02
C VAL A 58 2.05 -14.25 4.93
N VAL A 59 2.50 -15.42 4.45
CA VAL A 59 1.73 -16.24 3.51
C VAL A 59 0.40 -16.69 4.13
N ALA A 60 0.43 -17.20 5.37
CA ALA A 60 -0.77 -17.61 6.10
C ALA A 60 -1.77 -16.44 6.27
N CYS A 61 -1.28 -15.24 6.53
CA CYS A 61 -2.09 -14.03 6.58
C CYS A 61 -2.75 -13.73 5.22
N GLY A 62 -2.02 -13.86 4.12
CA GLY A 62 -2.58 -13.74 2.77
C GLY A 62 -3.72 -14.73 2.50
N VAL A 63 -3.55 -15.99 2.90
CA VAL A 63 -4.60 -17.02 2.79
C VAL A 63 -5.81 -16.66 3.66
N TRP A 64 -5.57 -16.24 4.90
CA TRP A 64 -6.63 -15.85 5.84
C TRP A 64 -7.44 -14.67 5.28
N LEU A 65 -6.78 -13.60 4.83
CA LEU A 65 -7.44 -12.45 4.22
C LEU A 65 -8.34 -12.87 3.05
N ALA A 66 -7.80 -13.67 2.14
CA ALA A 66 -8.51 -14.10 0.95
C ALA A 66 -9.73 -15.00 1.27
N LYS A 67 -9.68 -15.78 2.35
CA LYS A 67 -10.83 -16.60 2.80
C LYS A 67 -11.86 -15.78 3.57
N THR A 68 -11.40 -14.88 4.45
CA THR A 68 -12.26 -14.05 5.30
C THR A 68 -13.03 -13.01 4.48
N PHE A 69 -12.42 -12.48 3.41
CA PHE A 69 -13.01 -11.45 2.57
C PHE A 69 -13.17 -11.93 1.12
N PRO A 70 -14.19 -12.77 0.82
CA PRO A 70 -14.38 -13.34 -0.52
C PRO A 70 -14.57 -12.27 -1.61
N GLN A 71 -15.16 -11.12 -1.26
CA GLN A 71 -15.42 -10.01 -2.19
C GLN A 71 -14.29 -8.97 -2.28
N ALA A 72 -13.24 -9.09 -1.47
CA ALA A 72 -12.15 -8.12 -1.44
C ALA A 72 -11.24 -8.24 -2.65
N VAL A 73 -10.65 -7.10 -3.01
CA VAL A 73 -9.52 -7.01 -3.94
C VAL A 73 -8.27 -6.67 -3.16
N PHE A 74 -7.18 -7.37 -3.45
CA PHE A 74 -5.91 -7.21 -2.76
C PHE A 74 -4.89 -6.52 -3.65
N ARG A 75 -4.39 -5.35 -3.24
CA ARG A 75 -3.51 -4.54 -4.06
C ARG A 75 -2.09 -4.52 -3.52
N THR A 76 -1.11 -4.70 -4.40
CA THR A 76 0.30 -4.72 -4.03
C THR A 76 1.18 -4.04 -5.07
N GLY A 77 2.42 -3.75 -4.68
CA GLY A 77 3.40 -3.09 -5.52
C GLY A 77 4.26 -4.02 -6.38
N ASN A 78 4.08 -5.35 -6.26
CA ASN A 78 4.94 -6.37 -6.87
C ASN A 78 6.41 -6.32 -6.41
N ALA A 79 6.68 -5.89 -5.17
CA ALA A 79 8.03 -5.94 -4.61
C ALA A 79 8.42 -7.37 -4.17
N ASP A 80 9.72 -7.62 -3.94
CA ASP A 80 10.13 -8.86 -3.25
C ASP A 80 9.80 -8.74 -1.75
N GLY A 81 9.98 -9.84 -1.01
CA GLY A 81 9.76 -9.85 0.43
C GLY A 81 8.28 -9.94 0.78
N THR A 82 7.80 -9.01 1.59
CA THR A 82 6.43 -9.06 2.12
C THR A 82 5.35 -9.04 1.03
N ASP A 83 5.45 -8.13 0.05
CA ASP A 83 4.49 -8.03 -1.05
C ASP A 83 4.30 -9.40 -1.74
N ALA A 84 5.42 -10.07 -2.07
CA ALA A 84 5.40 -11.37 -2.71
C ALA A 84 4.80 -12.47 -1.82
N ALA A 85 5.11 -12.47 -0.52
CA ALA A 85 4.57 -13.46 0.42
C ALA A 85 3.05 -13.31 0.64
N PHE A 86 2.54 -12.09 0.75
CA PHE A 86 1.09 -11.86 0.80
C PHE A 86 0.41 -12.32 -0.50
N ALA A 87 0.96 -11.89 -1.65
CA ALA A 87 0.41 -12.24 -2.95
C ALA A 87 0.38 -13.76 -3.18
N GLU A 88 1.40 -14.48 -2.74
CA GLU A 88 1.43 -15.95 -2.75
C GLU A 88 0.29 -16.56 -1.94
N GLY A 89 0.05 -16.08 -0.71
CA GLY A 89 -1.05 -16.59 0.11
C GLY A 89 -2.42 -16.33 -0.50
N ILE A 90 -2.63 -15.14 -1.06
CA ILE A 90 -3.89 -14.78 -1.72
C ILE A 90 -4.10 -15.63 -3.00
N ALA A 91 -3.04 -15.81 -3.79
CA ALA A 91 -3.08 -16.59 -5.02
C ALA A 91 -3.37 -18.09 -4.80
N GLN A 92 -3.11 -18.63 -3.60
CA GLN A 92 -3.52 -19.99 -3.24
C GLN A 92 -5.05 -20.15 -3.12
N VAL A 93 -5.77 -19.05 -2.86
CA VAL A 93 -7.22 -19.07 -2.70
C VAL A 93 -7.91 -18.62 -3.98
N GLU A 94 -7.56 -17.44 -4.51
CA GLU A 94 -8.13 -16.90 -5.74
C GLU A 94 -7.23 -15.79 -6.31
N PRO A 95 -6.38 -16.09 -7.32
CA PRO A 95 -5.41 -15.14 -7.84
C PRO A 95 -6.03 -13.97 -8.63
N THR A 96 -7.26 -14.11 -9.15
CA THR A 96 -7.92 -13.02 -9.90
C THR A 96 -8.26 -11.81 -9.03
N ARG A 97 -8.27 -11.97 -7.70
CA ARG A 97 -8.48 -10.88 -6.74
C ARG A 97 -7.23 -10.05 -6.46
N LEU A 98 -6.09 -10.35 -7.09
CA LEU A 98 -4.87 -9.55 -6.97
C LEU A 98 -4.84 -8.41 -7.99
N GLN A 99 -4.45 -7.23 -7.52
CA GLN A 99 -4.13 -6.05 -8.33
C GLN A 99 -2.68 -5.63 -8.11
N TYR A 100 -1.92 -5.53 -9.19
CA TYR A 100 -0.53 -5.06 -9.16
C TYR A 100 -0.41 -3.67 -9.79
N VAL A 101 0.04 -2.69 -9.01
CA VAL A 101 0.42 -1.38 -9.55
C VAL A 101 1.93 -1.35 -9.72
N LEU A 102 2.38 -1.32 -10.97
CA LEU A 102 3.78 -1.45 -11.34
C LEU A 102 4.43 -0.07 -11.55
N PRO A 103 5.70 0.10 -11.16
CA PRO A 103 6.43 1.29 -11.54
C PRO A 103 6.68 1.32 -13.06
N TYR A 104 6.80 0.18 -13.74
CA TYR A 104 7.05 0.09 -15.18
C TYR A 104 6.27 -1.09 -15.78
N ALA A 105 5.87 -0.99 -17.04
CA ALA A 105 5.12 -2.04 -17.73
C ALA A 105 5.80 -3.42 -17.68
N GLY A 106 7.14 -3.50 -17.71
CA GLY A 106 7.87 -4.76 -17.63
C GLY A 106 8.21 -5.24 -16.21
N HIS A 107 7.88 -4.47 -15.17
CA HIS A 107 8.44 -4.67 -13.84
C HIS A 107 7.98 -5.98 -13.21
N LYS A 108 8.90 -6.95 -13.12
CA LYS A 108 8.70 -8.24 -12.45
C LYS A 108 7.41 -8.96 -12.88
N LYS A 109 7.05 -8.84 -14.17
CA LYS A 109 5.83 -9.46 -14.71
C LYS A 109 5.75 -10.98 -14.47
N LYS A 110 6.90 -11.66 -14.44
CA LYS A 110 6.97 -13.10 -14.13
C LYS A 110 6.46 -13.47 -12.73
N ASN A 111 6.38 -12.51 -11.81
CA ASN A 111 5.90 -12.72 -10.44
C ASN A 111 4.38 -12.48 -10.32
N ILE A 112 3.72 -11.98 -11.36
CA ILE A 112 2.29 -11.68 -11.34
C ILE A 112 1.54 -13.00 -11.41
N ALA A 113 0.65 -13.22 -10.44
CA ALA A 113 -0.21 -14.40 -10.41
C ALA A 113 -1.07 -14.50 -11.69
N PRO A 114 -1.23 -15.69 -12.29
CA PRO A 114 -2.08 -15.87 -13.47
C PRO A 114 -3.51 -15.37 -13.23
N GLY A 115 -4.06 -14.61 -14.17
CA GLY A 115 -5.41 -14.03 -14.07
C GLY A 115 -5.53 -12.79 -13.20
N ALA A 116 -4.47 -12.38 -12.49
CA ALA A 116 -4.46 -11.14 -11.73
C ALA A 116 -4.42 -9.91 -12.64
N PHE A 117 -5.02 -8.81 -12.16
CA PHE A 117 -4.97 -7.52 -12.83
C PHE A 117 -3.62 -6.83 -12.58
N PHE A 118 -3.10 -6.12 -13.58
CA PHE A 118 -1.97 -5.21 -13.39
C PHE A 118 -2.07 -3.98 -14.28
N CYS A 119 -1.51 -2.87 -13.81
CA CYS A 119 -1.29 -1.66 -14.60
C CYS A 119 0.04 -1.03 -14.21
N ALA A 120 0.63 -0.22 -15.09
CA ALA A 120 1.87 0.48 -14.82
C ALA A 120 1.69 1.99 -14.74
N MET A 121 2.59 2.66 -14.02
CA MET A 121 2.61 4.13 -13.95
C MET A 121 2.75 4.80 -15.33
N SER A 122 3.37 4.12 -16.31
CA SER A 122 3.50 4.62 -17.69
C SER A 122 2.18 4.61 -18.48
N GLU A 123 1.16 3.92 -17.98
CA GLU A 123 -0.17 3.79 -18.61
C GLU A 123 -1.18 4.76 -17.97
N MET A 124 -0.76 5.50 -16.94
CA MET A 124 -1.59 6.47 -16.22
C MET A 124 -1.69 7.79 -16.99
N SER A 125 -2.83 8.47 -16.89
CA SER A 125 -2.99 9.82 -17.42
C SER A 125 -2.12 10.83 -16.65
N GLU A 126 -1.87 11.98 -17.28
CA GLU A 126 -1.16 13.08 -16.63
C GLU A 126 -1.90 13.60 -15.39
N ALA A 127 -3.23 13.56 -15.39
CA ALA A 127 -4.04 13.96 -14.24
C ALA A 127 -3.79 13.06 -13.02
N VAL A 128 -3.77 11.73 -13.22
CA VAL A 128 -3.45 10.76 -12.17
C VAL A 128 -2.00 10.92 -11.70
N GLU A 129 -1.05 11.14 -12.64
CA GLU A 129 0.35 11.38 -12.28
C GLU A 129 0.49 12.62 -11.39
N GLU A 130 -0.13 13.74 -11.76
CA GLU A 130 -0.01 14.98 -11.00
C GLU A 130 -0.71 14.88 -9.64
N GLN A 131 -1.87 14.21 -9.57
CA GLN A 131 -2.51 13.91 -8.29
C GLN A 131 -1.59 13.08 -7.38
N ALA A 132 -0.94 12.06 -7.92
CA ALA A 132 0.01 11.24 -7.17
C ALA A 132 1.21 12.06 -6.68
N VAL A 133 1.71 13.00 -7.49
CA VAL A 133 2.80 13.91 -7.09
C VAL A 133 2.38 14.81 -5.94
N GLN A 134 1.22 15.47 -6.04
CA GLN A 134 0.74 16.38 -5.00
C GLN A 134 0.49 15.65 -3.68
N ALA A 135 -0.11 14.45 -3.74
CA ALA A 135 -0.31 13.61 -2.57
C ALA A 135 1.01 13.11 -1.99
N ALA A 136 1.96 12.68 -2.82
CA ALA A 136 3.27 12.22 -2.36
C ALA A 136 4.07 13.33 -1.66
N ILE A 137 4.06 14.55 -2.20
CA ILE A 137 4.67 15.73 -1.58
C ILE A 137 4.02 16.04 -0.23
N SER A 138 2.68 16.01 -0.19
CA SER A 138 1.92 16.28 1.04
C SER A 138 2.22 15.24 2.13
N ALA A 139 2.26 13.96 1.77
CA ALA A 139 2.54 12.87 2.70
C ALA A 139 4.03 12.75 3.05
N SER A 140 4.94 13.26 2.23
CA SER A 140 6.39 13.14 2.43
C SER A 140 7.13 14.36 1.89
N PRO A 141 7.10 15.51 2.61
CA PRO A 141 7.67 16.76 2.12
C PRO A 141 9.14 16.67 1.67
N GLY A 142 9.93 15.76 2.26
CA GLY A 142 11.30 15.49 1.84
C GLY A 142 11.47 15.01 0.39
N CYS A 143 10.41 14.56 -0.28
CA CYS A 143 10.46 14.15 -1.69
C CYS A 143 10.21 15.32 -2.68
N THR A 144 9.88 16.53 -2.21
CA THR A 144 9.47 17.68 -3.05
C THR A 144 10.45 17.98 -4.17
N ALA A 145 11.74 18.14 -3.85
CA ALA A 145 12.75 18.45 -4.85
C ALA A 145 12.85 17.36 -5.93
N MET A 146 12.72 16.08 -5.53
CA MET A 146 12.73 14.95 -6.46
C MET A 146 11.49 14.98 -7.37
N MET A 147 10.30 15.20 -6.81
CA MET A 147 9.06 15.23 -7.58
C MET A 147 9.00 16.38 -8.57
N ASN A 148 9.48 17.57 -8.20
CA ASN A 148 9.52 18.74 -9.09
C ASN A 148 10.53 18.57 -10.23
N ASN A 149 11.61 17.81 -10.01
CA ASN A 149 12.65 17.57 -11.01
C ASN A 149 12.52 16.23 -11.75
N ARG A 150 11.45 15.46 -11.49
CA ARG A 150 11.26 14.09 -12.02
C ARG A 150 11.29 14.02 -13.55
N ARG A 151 10.84 15.07 -14.25
CA ARG A 151 10.81 15.14 -15.72
C ARG A 151 12.14 15.63 -16.32
N ARG A 152 13.01 16.24 -15.51
CA ARG A 152 14.28 16.86 -15.95
C ARG A 152 15.49 15.96 -15.70
N ILE A 153 15.47 15.18 -14.62
CA ILE A 153 16.61 14.39 -14.17
C ILE A 153 16.25 12.89 -14.19
N PRO A 154 16.82 12.08 -15.11
CA PRO A 154 16.45 10.67 -15.27
C PRO A 154 16.60 9.81 -14.00
N SER A 155 17.66 10.03 -13.21
CA SER A 155 17.88 9.29 -11.96
C SER A 155 16.82 9.59 -10.89
N LEU A 156 16.27 10.81 -10.88
CA LEU A 156 15.16 11.20 -10.02
C LEU A 156 13.82 10.67 -10.56
N ALA A 157 13.65 10.62 -11.88
CA ALA A 157 12.46 10.04 -12.52
C ALA A 157 12.20 8.61 -12.03
N ALA A 158 13.26 7.79 -11.96
CA ALA A 158 13.13 6.41 -11.52
C ALA A 158 12.67 6.28 -10.07
N LYS A 159 13.25 7.07 -9.15
CA LYS A 159 12.89 7.07 -7.72
C LYS A 159 11.50 7.67 -7.49
N ALA A 160 11.18 8.77 -8.17
CA ALA A 160 9.85 9.40 -8.12
C ALA A 160 8.76 8.40 -8.54
N ARG A 161 9.01 7.61 -9.58
CA ARG A 161 8.03 6.63 -10.08
C ARG A 161 7.64 5.57 -9.06
N TYR A 162 8.56 5.12 -8.22
CA TYR A 162 8.22 4.19 -7.12
C TYR A 162 7.30 4.82 -6.08
N LEU A 163 7.56 6.07 -5.67
CA LEU A 163 6.70 6.78 -4.72
C LEU A 163 5.34 7.15 -5.33
N MET A 164 5.31 7.57 -6.60
CA MET A 164 4.04 7.80 -7.31
C MET A 164 3.22 6.50 -7.40
N ARG A 165 3.86 5.36 -7.72
CA ARG A 165 3.22 4.04 -7.69
C ARG A 165 2.66 3.71 -6.31
N ASP A 166 3.42 3.98 -5.25
CA ASP A 166 2.98 3.77 -3.87
C ASP A 166 1.78 4.65 -3.51
N THR A 167 1.75 5.88 -4.01
CA THR A 167 0.62 6.80 -3.83
C THR A 167 -0.62 6.34 -4.61
N VAL A 168 -0.47 5.94 -5.89
CA VAL A 168 -1.58 5.46 -6.72
C VAL A 168 -2.21 4.19 -6.17
N LYS A 169 -1.43 3.31 -5.50
CA LYS A 169 -2.03 2.17 -4.79
C LYS A 169 -3.08 2.61 -3.77
N VAL A 170 -2.83 3.70 -3.05
CA VAL A 170 -3.76 4.22 -2.05
C VAL A 170 -4.93 4.96 -2.72
N LEU A 171 -4.63 5.85 -3.67
CA LEU A 171 -5.67 6.73 -4.25
C LEU A 171 -6.53 6.05 -5.31
N GLY A 172 -6.05 4.95 -5.90
CA GLY A 172 -6.64 4.39 -7.11
C GLY A 172 -6.32 5.22 -8.35
N SER A 173 -6.97 4.85 -9.45
CA SER A 173 -6.87 5.44 -10.77
C SER A 173 -8.14 5.12 -11.54
N PRO A 174 -9.09 6.06 -11.67
CA PRO A 174 -10.34 5.85 -12.40
C PRO A 174 -10.11 5.41 -13.85
N ASP A 175 -9.10 5.98 -14.51
CA ASP A 175 -8.75 5.69 -15.90
C ASP A 175 -8.26 4.24 -16.10
N GLN A 176 -7.86 3.58 -15.03
CA GLN A 176 -7.44 2.16 -15.02
C GLN A 176 -8.45 1.26 -14.28
N GLY A 177 -9.62 1.78 -13.89
CA GLY A 177 -10.61 1.03 -13.13
C GLY A 177 -10.16 0.67 -11.70
N LEU A 178 -9.20 1.39 -11.14
CA LEU A 178 -8.71 1.18 -9.79
C LEU A 178 -9.46 2.07 -8.79
N ALA A 179 -10.30 1.45 -7.95
CA ALA A 179 -10.90 2.15 -6.81
C ALA A 179 -9.83 2.55 -5.76
N PRO A 180 -10.07 3.60 -4.95
CA PRO A 180 -9.23 3.90 -3.79
C PRO A 180 -9.12 2.72 -2.82
N ALA A 181 -8.07 2.70 -2.01
CA ALA A 181 -7.91 1.70 -0.96
C ALA A 181 -8.85 1.98 0.22
N ASP A 182 -9.34 0.94 0.87
CA ASP A 182 -10.17 1.01 2.06
C ASP A 182 -9.39 0.73 3.35
N ALA A 183 -8.34 -0.08 3.22
CA ALA A 183 -7.39 -0.38 4.29
C ALA A 183 -6.03 -0.76 3.70
N GLY A 184 -4.99 -0.74 4.55
CA GLY A 184 -3.71 -1.34 4.25
C GLY A 184 -3.19 -2.19 5.39
N LEU A 185 -2.80 -3.42 5.06
CA LEU A 185 -2.06 -4.31 5.92
C LEU A 185 -0.57 -4.25 5.57
N PHE A 186 0.24 -4.00 6.60
CA PHE A 186 1.66 -3.76 6.45
C PHE A 186 2.49 -4.72 7.30
N PHE A 187 3.59 -5.20 6.74
CA PHE A 187 4.72 -5.73 7.50
C PHE A 187 5.88 -4.72 7.44
N VAL A 188 6.20 -4.10 8.58
CA VAL A 188 7.16 -2.99 8.65
C VAL A 188 8.39 -3.32 9.47
N ASN A 189 9.44 -2.50 9.38
CA ASN A 189 10.51 -2.52 10.38
C ASN A 189 9.93 -1.99 11.71
N ALA A 190 10.02 -2.77 12.79
CA ALA A 190 9.42 -2.40 14.08
C ALA A 190 10.06 -1.17 14.74
N VAL A 191 11.32 -0.86 14.41
CA VAL A 191 12.07 0.29 14.97
C VAL A 191 11.77 1.56 14.19
N GLU A 192 11.74 1.48 12.85
CA GLU A 192 11.50 2.61 11.96
C GLU A 192 10.38 2.30 10.95
N PRO A 193 9.12 2.12 11.41
CA PRO A 193 8.02 1.65 10.57
C PRO A 193 7.67 2.63 9.44
N MET A 194 7.94 3.92 9.68
CA MET A 194 7.64 5.00 8.74
C MET A 194 8.77 5.29 7.76
N LYS A 195 9.83 4.46 7.70
CA LYS A 195 10.95 4.67 6.78
C LYS A 195 10.73 3.98 5.42
N GLY A 196 11.35 4.55 4.39
CA GLY A 196 11.35 3.97 3.04
C GLY A 196 10.00 4.04 2.33
N GLY A 197 9.81 3.17 1.33
CA GLY A 197 8.61 3.12 0.48
C GLY A 197 7.36 2.69 1.25
N THR A 198 7.45 1.65 2.08
CA THR A 198 6.34 1.18 2.93
C THR A 198 5.84 2.29 3.86
N GLY A 199 6.76 2.97 4.54
CA GLY A 199 6.41 4.12 5.38
C GLY A 199 5.84 5.30 4.60
N HIS A 200 6.24 5.49 3.34
CA HIS A 200 5.60 6.46 2.45
C HIS A 200 4.15 6.09 2.16
N THR A 201 3.86 4.84 1.76
CA THR A 201 2.48 4.36 1.56
C THR A 201 1.63 4.59 2.81
N MET A 202 2.13 4.24 4.00
CA MET A 202 1.41 4.44 5.26
C MET A 202 1.11 5.92 5.54
N ARG A 203 2.02 6.86 5.23
CA ARG A 203 1.73 8.30 5.36
C ARG A 203 0.67 8.76 4.38
N VAL A 204 0.65 8.22 3.16
CA VAL A 204 -0.42 8.49 2.20
C VAL A 204 -1.75 7.95 2.73
N CYS A 205 -1.78 6.73 3.28
CA CYS A 205 -2.98 6.20 3.94
C CYS A 205 -3.49 7.14 5.03
N GLY A 206 -2.62 7.60 5.94
CA GLY A 206 -3.00 8.54 6.99
C GLY A 206 -3.54 9.87 6.46
N LEU A 207 -2.92 10.44 5.42
CA LEU A 207 -3.38 11.67 4.79
C LEU A 207 -4.81 11.55 4.21
N PHE A 208 -5.20 10.35 3.79
CA PHE A 208 -6.49 10.07 3.17
C PHE A 208 -7.46 9.30 4.07
N GLY A 209 -7.15 9.14 5.36
CA GLY A 209 -8.01 8.46 6.32
C GLY A 209 -8.17 6.96 6.08
N ILE A 210 -7.22 6.33 5.38
CA ILE A 210 -7.24 4.90 5.11
C ILE A 210 -6.73 4.14 6.33
N THR A 211 -7.48 3.14 6.78
CA THR A 211 -7.12 2.31 7.93
C THR A 211 -5.77 1.61 7.69
N VAL A 212 -4.85 1.72 8.64
CA VAL A 212 -3.54 1.07 8.59
C VAL A 212 -3.43 0.05 9.70
N VAL A 213 -3.13 -1.19 9.33
CA VAL A 213 -2.93 -2.30 10.25
C VAL A 213 -1.51 -2.84 10.08
N SER A 214 -0.73 -2.89 11.15
CA SER A 214 0.64 -3.42 11.12
C SER A 214 0.73 -4.86 11.63
N GLN A 215 1.88 -5.49 11.47
CA GLN A 215 2.07 -6.87 11.93
C GLN A 215 1.96 -7.04 13.45
N SER A 216 2.12 -6.00 14.26
CA SER A 216 1.85 -6.14 15.70
C SER A 216 0.36 -6.37 16.00
N GLN A 217 -0.53 -6.04 15.06
CA GLN A 217 -1.97 -6.17 15.22
C GLN A 217 -2.48 -7.45 14.55
N TRP A 218 -2.20 -7.62 13.25
CA TRP A 218 -2.79 -8.73 12.49
C TRP A 218 -2.18 -10.10 12.80
N ARG A 219 -1.00 -10.18 13.44
CA ARG A 219 -0.39 -11.46 13.85
C ARG A 219 -1.32 -12.25 14.79
N HIS A 220 -2.01 -11.56 15.69
CA HIS A 220 -2.94 -12.17 16.63
C HIS A 220 -4.24 -12.67 15.98
N TRP A 221 -4.50 -12.36 14.71
CA TRP A 221 -5.68 -12.85 13.99
C TRP A 221 -5.51 -14.28 13.47
N LEU A 222 -4.28 -14.79 13.49
CA LEU A 222 -3.92 -16.13 13.02
C LEU A 222 -3.79 -17.15 14.15
N GLU A 223 -3.96 -16.70 15.40
CA GLU A 223 -4.01 -17.53 16.62
C GLU A 223 -5.44 -18.00 16.87
#